data_AF-A0A8J3VXX4-F1
#
_entry.id   AF-A0A8J3VXX4-F1
#
_cell.length_a   1.000
_cell.length_b   1.000
_cell.length_c   1.000
_cell.angle_alpha   90.00
_cell.angle_beta   90.00
_cell.angle_gamma   90.00
#
_symmetry.space_group_name_H-M   'P 1'
#
loop_
_entity.id
_entity.type
_entity.pdbx_description
1 polymer ?
#
loop_
_entity_poly.entity_id
_entity_poly.type
_entity_poly.pdbx_seq_one_letter_code
_entity_poly.pdbx_strand_id
1 'polypeptide(L)'
;MADGGEEVGPTAAAKRLRRRERQAVPRSRVVKFVLTEQEYADFRQAAERLGLAQGAYAAQATLAAARMANPPMPDPLREALVELMRASGQVRRIGVNLNQAVAGLNATGVDPGNLVPYAAACLRAVQRLDGIAEAVRKAIG
;
A
#
# COMPACT_ATOMS: atom_id res chain seq x y z
N MET A 1 30.70 -33.20 -43.86
CA MET A 1 30.61 -32.52 -42.55
C MET A 1 30.06 -31.13 -42.80
N ALA A 2 28.77 -30.95 -42.56
CA ALA A 2 28.09 -29.67 -42.62
C ALA A 2 27.62 -29.35 -41.21
N ASP A 3 28.02 -28.16 -40.77
CA ASP A 3 27.57 -27.40 -39.61
C ASP A 3 26.09 -27.00 -39.76
N GLY A 4 25.40 -26.77 -38.64
CA GLY A 4 24.03 -26.29 -38.63
C GLY A 4 23.29 -26.59 -37.34
N GLY A 5 23.62 -25.85 -36.29
CA GLY A 5 22.88 -25.84 -35.04
C GLY A 5 21.45 -25.33 -35.20
N GLU A 6 20.52 -25.98 -34.51
CA GLU A 6 19.15 -25.50 -34.34
C GLU A 6 19.00 -25.03 -32.88
N GLU A 7 19.33 -23.75 -32.64
CA GLU A 7 18.91 -23.02 -31.46
C GLU A 7 17.39 -22.86 -31.51
N VAL A 8 16.68 -23.71 -30.76
CA VAL A 8 15.26 -23.48 -30.47
C VAL A 8 15.16 -22.34 -29.46
N GLY A 9 15.00 -21.12 -29.98
CA GLY A 9 14.80 -19.91 -29.20
C GLY A 9 13.58 -20.00 -28.26
N PRO A 10 13.57 -19.26 -27.14
CA PRO A 10 12.58 -19.44 -26.10
C PRO A 10 11.19 -18.94 -26.54
N THR A 11 10.24 -19.88 -26.65
CA THR A 11 8.81 -19.58 -26.63
C THR A 11 8.36 -19.29 -25.20
N ALA A 12 8.06 -18.04 -24.89
CA ALA A 12 7.15 -17.69 -23.79
C ALA A 12 6.35 -16.45 -24.19
N ALA A 13 5.06 -16.66 -24.43
CA ALA A 13 4.10 -15.65 -24.87
C ALA A 13 4.19 -14.38 -24.01
N ALA A 14 4.64 -13.28 -24.60
CA ALA A 14 4.63 -11.98 -23.96
C ALA A 14 3.19 -11.65 -23.51
N LYS A 15 2.97 -11.63 -22.19
CA LYS A 15 1.70 -11.26 -21.57
C LYS A 15 1.30 -9.89 -22.13
N ARG A 16 0.28 -9.85 -23.00
CA ARG A 16 -0.17 -8.60 -23.62
C ARG A 16 -0.55 -7.61 -22.51
N LEU A 17 0.27 -6.57 -22.35
CA LEU A 17 0.03 -5.51 -21.38
C LEU A 17 -1.32 -4.85 -21.66
N ARG A 18 -2.08 -4.56 -20.60
CA ARG A 18 -3.39 -3.92 -20.73
C ARG A 18 -3.21 -2.48 -21.20
N ARG A 19 -3.81 -2.17 -22.35
CA ARG A 19 -3.95 -0.80 -22.86
C ARG A 19 -5.12 -0.12 -22.16
N ARG A 20 -5.14 1.21 -22.15
CA ARG A 20 -6.36 1.94 -21.79
C ARG A 20 -7.50 1.65 -22.75
N GLU A 21 -8.70 1.78 -22.22
CA GLU A 21 -9.93 1.78 -22.99
C GLU A 21 -9.86 2.79 -24.14
N ARG A 22 -10.25 2.29 -25.31
CA ARG A 22 -10.38 3.09 -26.52
C ARG A 22 -11.61 3.97 -26.38
N GLN A 23 -11.49 5.23 -26.77
CA GLN A 23 -12.63 6.14 -26.87
C GLN A 23 -13.08 6.21 -28.33
N ALA A 24 -14.38 6.43 -28.54
CA ALA A 24 -14.95 6.58 -29.88
C ALA A 24 -14.38 7.80 -30.61
N VAL A 25 -14.05 8.87 -29.87
CA VAL A 25 -13.37 10.06 -30.38
C VAL A 25 -11.89 10.03 -29.96
N PRO A 26 -10.94 10.30 -30.87
CA PRO A 26 -9.53 10.43 -30.52
C PRO A 26 -9.28 11.54 -29.50
N ARG A 27 -8.38 11.30 -28.54
CA ARG A 27 -7.96 12.33 -27.58
C ARG A 27 -7.10 13.37 -28.32
N SER A 28 -7.47 14.65 -28.23
CA SER A 28 -6.87 15.75 -29.00
C SER A 28 -5.65 16.40 -28.35
N ARG A 29 -5.34 16.09 -27.08
CA ARG A 29 -4.24 16.70 -26.33
C ARG A 29 -3.18 15.67 -25.96
N VAL A 30 -1.92 16.07 -26.07
CA VAL A 30 -0.74 15.27 -25.71
C VAL A 30 0.05 16.02 -24.66
N VAL A 31 0.47 15.31 -23.60
CA VAL A 31 1.40 15.80 -22.59
C VAL A 31 2.68 14.97 -22.70
N LYS A 32 3.82 15.65 -22.72
CA LYS A 32 5.15 15.02 -22.75
C LYS A 32 5.91 15.45 -21.50
N PHE A 33 6.71 14.55 -20.95
CA PHE A 33 7.67 14.83 -19.89
C PHE A 33 8.95 14.06 -20.19
N VAL A 34 10.09 14.64 -19.81
CA VAL A 34 11.42 14.07 -20.04
C VAL A 34 11.85 13.41 -18.74
N LEU A 35 12.47 12.24 -18.84
CA LEU A 35 12.93 11.45 -17.72
C LEU A 35 14.43 11.17 -17.87
N THR A 36 15.13 11.13 -16.75
CA THR A 36 16.42 10.45 -16.62
C THR A 36 16.25 8.95 -16.82
N GLU A 37 17.35 8.23 -17.06
CA GLU A 37 17.31 6.77 -17.23
C GLU A 37 16.76 6.07 -15.97
N GLN A 38 17.14 6.56 -14.79
CA GLN A 38 16.65 6.03 -13.51
C GLN A 38 15.14 6.23 -13.37
N GLU A 39 14.63 7.43 -13.62
CA GLU A 39 13.19 7.69 -13.56
C GLU A 39 12.41 6.88 -14.61
N TYR A 40 13.00 6.66 -15.79
CA TYR A 40 12.39 5.81 -16.82
C TYR A 40 12.35 4.33 -16.40
N ALA A 41 13.38 3.82 -15.74
CA ALA A 41 13.41 2.47 -15.19
C ALA A 41 12.33 2.29 -14.10
N ASP A 42 12.22 3.23 -13.17
CA ASP A 42 11.20 3.21 -12.10
C ASP A 42 9.78 3.25 -12.68
N PHE A 43 9.57 4.11 -13.68
CA PHE A 43 8.32 4.20 -14.43
C PHE A 43 7.96 2.89 -15.13
N ARG A 44 8.92 2.25 -15.80
CA ARG A 44 8.72 0.96 -16.49
C ARG A 44 8.34 -0.13 -15.50
N GLN A 45 9.08 -0.24 -14.41
CA GLN A 45 8.83 -1.23 -13.36
C GLN A 45 7.44 -1.05 -12.73
N ALA A 46 7.02 0.19 -12.51
CA ALA A 46 5.69 0.49 -11.99
C ALA A 46 4.56 0.07 -12.96
N ALA A 47 4.73 0.32 -14.26
CA ALA A 47 3.79 -0.13 -15.28
C ALA A 47 3.71 -1.67 -15.36
N GLU A 48 4.85 -2.36 -15.27
CA GLU A 48 4.96 -3.82 -15.29
C GLU A 48 4.28 -4.47 -14.08
N ARG A 49 4.49 -3.93 -12.87
CA ARG A 49 3.81 -4.41 -11.65
C ARG A 49 2.29 -4.43 -11.79
N LEU A 50 1.73 -3.49 -12.54
CA LEU A 50 0.29 -3.38 -12.79
C LEU A 50 -0.17 -4.07 -14.09
N GLY A 51 0.75 -4.68 -14.84
CA GLY A 51 0.47 -5.30 -16.13
C GLY A 51 -0.08 -4.31 -17.16
N LEU A 52 0.29 -3.04 -17.05
CA LEU A 52 -0.19 -1.95 -17.91
C LEU A 52 0.84 -1.58 -18.96
N ALA A 53 0.37 -1.20 -20.14
CA ALA A 53 1.23 -0.54 -21.12
C ALA A 53 1.72 0.80 -20.53
N GLN A 54 2.98 1.17 -20.76
CA GLN A 54 3.58 2.40 -20.23
C GLN A 54 2.69 3.65 -20.41
N GLY A 55 2.20 3.90 -21.63
CA GLY A 55 1.30 5.02 -21.90
C GLY A 55 -0.06 4.90 -21.21
N ALA A 56 -0.52 3.66 -20.96
CA ALA A 56 -1.75 3.40 -20.21
C ALA A 56 -1.56 3.68 -18.71
N TYR A 57 -0.44 3.28 -18.14
CA TYR A 57 -0.04 3.59 -16.76
C TYR A 57 0.11 5.10 -16.57
N ALA A 58 0.94 5.78 -17.39
CA ALA A 58 1.29 7.19 -17.25
C ALA A 58 0.06 8.08 -16.98
N ALA A 59 -0.84 8.19 -17.96
CA ALA A 59 -2.02 9.02 -17.75
C ALA A 59 -3.17 8.34 -16.93
N GLN A 60 -3.08 7.08 -16.48
CA GLN A 60 -3.99 6.58 -15.43
C GLN A 60 -3.53 7.18 -14.11
N ALA A 61 -2.23 7.13 -13.82
CA ALA A 61 -1.62 7.79 -12.68
C ALA A 61 -1.85 9.31 -12.72
N THR A 62 -1.58 9.98 -13.85
CA THR A 62 -1.82 11.44 -13.98
C THR A 62 -3.28 11.81 -13.78
N LEU A 63 -4.23 11.07 -14.38
CA LEU A 63 -5.66 11.37 -14.22
C LEU A 63 -6.17 11.03 -12.81
N ALA A 64 -5.65 9.98 -12.17
CA ALA A 64 -5.99 9.64 -10.79
C ALA A 64 -5.49 10.73 -9.82
N ALA A 65 -4.28 11.23 -10.02
CA ALA A 65 -3.73 12.35 -9.27
C ALA A 65 -4.54 13.63 -9.50
N ALA A 66 -4.85 13.98 -10.76
CA ALA A 66 -5.63 15.16 -11.11
C ALA A 66 -7.07 15.14 -10.56
N ARG A 67 -7.64 13.94 -10.37
CA ARG A 67 -8.99 13.74 -9.80
C ARG A 67 -8.97 13.58 -8.28
N MET A 68 -7.81 13.72 -7.63
CA MET A 68 -7.62 13.42 -6.20
C MET A 68 -8.05 12.01 -5.78
N ALA A 69 -8.16 11.07 -6.72
CA ALA A 69 -8.47 9.67 -6.44
C ALA A 69 -7.27 8.92 -5.83
N ASN A 70 -6.06 9.41 -6.11
CA ASN A 70 -4.82 8.98 -5.50
C ASN A 70 -3.83 10.15 -5.55
N PRO A 71 -4.01 11.18 -4.70
CA PRO A 71 -3.08 12.31 -4.68
C PRO A 71 -1.67 11.77 -4.42
N PRO A 72 -0.62 12.34 -5.05
CA PRO A 72 0.76 12.06 -4.67
C PRO A 72 0.88 12.40 -3.19
N MET A 73 0.91 11.36 -2.36
CA MET A 73 1.02 11.55 -0.92
C MET A 73 2.50 11.81 -0.62
N PRO A 74 2.84 12.93 0.04
CA PRO A 74 4.21 13.18 0.45
C PRO A 74 4.74 11.98 1.23
N ASP A 75 5.98 11.58 0.99
CA ASP A 75 6.60 10.41 1.64
C ASP A 75 6.48 10.43 3.18
N PRO A 76 6.62 11.58 3.88
CA PRO A 76 6.41 11.63 5.33
C PRO A 76 5.00 11.24 5.78
N LEU A 77 3.98 11.57 5.00
CA LEU A 77 2.59 11.23 5.30
C LEU A 77 2.31 9.74 5.04
N ARG A 78 2.97 9.16 4.03
CA ARG A 78 2.93 7.71 3.76
C ARG A 78 3.52 6.91 4.90
N GLU A 79 4.68 7.32 5.39
CA GLU A 79 5.34 6.67 6.52
C GLU A 79 4.48 6.76 7.78
N ALA A 80 3.95 7.94 8.09
CA ALA A 80 3.08 8.15 9.24
C ALA A 80 1.81 7.27 9.20
N LEU A 81 1.17 7.10 8.04
CA LEU A 81 0.02 6.21 7.89
C LEU A 81 0.39 4.73 8.09
N VAL A 82 1.55 4.30 7.60
CA VAL A 82 2.02 2.92 7.81
C VAL A 82 2.26 2.65 9.29
N GLU A 83 2.85 3.59 10.01
CA GLU A 83 3.05 3.47 11.46
C GLU A 83 1.71 3.46 12.23
N LEU A 84 0.75 4.28 11.83
CA LEU A 84 -0.59 4.30 12.42
C LEU A 84 -1.32 2.96 12.24
N MET A 85 -1.25 2.35 11.04
CA MET A 85 -1.84 1.04 10.77
C MET A 85 -1.21 -0.06 11.63
N ARG A 86 0.12 -0.04 11.80
CA ARG A 86 0.83 -0.99 12.66
C ARG A 86 0.43 -0.85 14.13
N ALA A 87 0.37 0.39 14.63
CA ALA A 87 -0.05 0.68 16.00
C ALA A 87 -1.50 0.24 16.26
N SER A 88 -2.40 0.47 15.28
CA SER A 88 -3.80 0.03 15.35
C SER A 88 -3.93 -1.50 15.45
N GLY A 89 -3.10 -2.24 14.69
CA GLY A 89 -3.04 -3.70 14.76
C GLY A 89 -2.46 -4.24 16.08
N GLN A 90 -1.58 -3.50 16.75
CA GLN A 90 -1.09 -3.84 18.10
C GLN A 90 -2.18 -3.66 19.15
N VAL A 91 -2.90 -2.54 19.12
CA VAL A 91 -3.99 -2.26 20.07
C VAL A 91 -5.15 -3.24 19.92
N ARG A 92 -5.52 -3.61 18.69
CA ARG A 92 -6.55 -4.63 18.47
C ARG A 92 -6.20 -5.96 19.14
N ARG A 93 -4.95 -6.42 19.02
CA ARG A 93 -4.49 -7.68 19.65
C ARG A 93 -4.50 -7.59 21.17
N ILE A 94 -4.02 -6.48 21.70
CA ILE A 94 -4.02 -6.23 23.15
C ILE A 94 -5.47 -6.22 23.70
N GLY A 95 -6.41 -5.57 23.01
CA GLY A 95 -7.83 -5.60 23.37
C GLY A 95 -8.45 -6.99 23.31
N VAL A 96 -8.12 -7.80 22.29
CA VAL A 96 -8.58 -9.21 22.22
C VAL A 96 -8.06 -10.02 23.42
N ASN A 97 -6.77 -9.90 23.76
CA ASN A 97 -6.20 -10.62 24.90
C ASN A 97 -6.83 -10.20 26.23
N LEU A 98 -7.12 -8.92 26.42
CA LEU A 98 -7.83 -8.43 27.60
C LEU A 98 -9.26 -9.00 27.66
N ASN A 99 -9.99 -8.98 26.54
CA ASN A 99 -11.35 -9.53 26.50
C ASN A 99 -11.38 -11.03 26.82
N GLN A 100 -10.36 -11.78 26.38
CA GLN A 100 -10.20 -13.19 26.74
C GLN A 100 -9.93 -13.38 28.23
N ALA A 101 -9.08 -12.55 28.84
CA ALA A 101 -8.81 -12.60 30.27
C ALA A 101 -10.06 -12.29 31.11
N VAL A 102 -10.85 -11.30 30.71
CA VAL A 102 -12.13 -10.94 31.36
C VAL A 102 -13.15 -12.07 31.20
N ALA A 103 -13.29 -12.64 30.00
CA ALA A 103 -14.19 -13.77 29.76
C ALA A 103 -13.79 -15.00 30.61
N GLY A 104 -12.48 -15.26 30.74
CA GLY A 104 -11.95 -16.30 31.61
C GLY A 104 -12.31 -16.07 33.09
N LEU A 105 -12.09 -14.85 33.60
CA LEU A 105 -12.48 -14.48 34.96
C LEU A 105 -14.00 -14.63 35.19
N ASN A 106 -14.82 -14.12 34.26
CA ASN A 106 -16.28 -14.21 34.39
C ASN A 106 -16.79 -15.66 34.38
N ALA A 107 -16.09 -16.56 33.69
CA ALA A 107 -16.47 -17.97 33.61
C ALA A 107 -16.02 -18.79 34.83
N THR A 108 -14.85 -18.48 35.41
CA THR A 108 -14.25 -19.30 36.48
C THR A 108 -14.32 -18.67 37.87
N GLY A 109 -14.57 -17.36 37.96
CA GLY A 109 -14.54 -16.58 39.20
C GLY A 109 -13.13 -16.36 39.78
N VAL A 110 -12.08 -16.86 39.13
CA VAL A 110 -10.69 -16.79 39.60
C VAL A 110 -9.94 -15.73 38.81
N ASP A 111 -9.38 -14.73 39.50
CA ASP A 111 -8.51 -13.71 38.89
C ASP A 111 -7.18 -14.35 38.48
N PRO A 112 -6.82 -14.36 37.18
CA PRO A 112 -5.54 -14.88 36.72
C PRO A 112 -4.33 -14.03 37.16
N GLY A 113 -4.53 -12.93 37.90
CA GLY A 113 -3.47 -12.06 38.43
C GLY A 113 -2.84 -11.11 37.40
N ASN A 114 -3.21 -11.26 36.13
CA ASN A 114 -2.60 -10.55 34.99
C ASN A 114 -3.53 -9.49 34.38
N LEU A 115 -4.77 -9.38 34.86
CA LEU A 115 -5.79 -8.46 34.34
C LEU A 115 -5.37 -6.99 34.46
N VAL A 116 -4.90 -6.57 35.63
CA VAL A 116 -4.46 -5.19 35.87
C VAL A 116 -3.22 -4.83 35.02
N PRO A 117 -2.15 -5.66 34.94
CA PRO A 117 -1.05 -5.45 34.01
C PRO A 117 -1.47 -5.32 32.54
N TYR A 118 -2.38 -6.19 32.07
CA TYR A 118 -2.87 -6.13 30.69
C TYR A 118 -3.72 -4.89 30.43
N ALA A 119 -4.63 -4.52 31.34
CA ALA A 119 -5.41 -3.29 31.23
C ALA A 119 -4.52 -2.04 31.18
N ALA A 120 -3.48 -1.98 32.01
CA ALA A 120 -2.51 -0.89 31.99
C ALA A 120 -1.71 -0.84 30.67
N ALA A 121 -1.36 -2.00 30.11
CA ALA A 121 -0.72 -2.08 28.80
C ALA A 121 -1.66 -1.65 27.66
N CYS A 122 -2.95 -2.01 27.72
CA CYS A 122 -3.99 -1.51 26.81
C CYS A 122 -4.05 0.01 26.83
N LEU A 123 -4.14 0.60 28.02
CA LEU A 123 -4.30 2.05 28.18
C LEU A 123 -3.10 2.82 27.62
N ARG A 124 -1.87 2.38 27.91
CA ARG A 124 -0.66 2.99 27.34
C ARG A 124 -0.62 2.89 25.82
N ALA A 125 -1.04 1.76 25.26
CA ALA A 125 -1.06 1.55 23.83
C ALA A 125 -2.11 2.44 23.13
N VAL A 126 -3.28 2.63 23.75
CA VAL A 126 -4.32 3.58 23.28
C VAL A 126 -3.82 5.02 23.34
N GLN A 127 -3.24 5.45 24.46
CA GLN A 127 -2.68 6.81 24.61
C GLN A 127 -1.59 7.12 23.57
N ARG A 128 -0.75 6.13 23.24
CA ARG A 128 0.25 6.27 22.18
C ARG A 128 -0.39 6.38 20.79
N LEU A 129 -1.47 5.64 20.55
CA LEU A 129 -2.25 5.76 19.31
C LEU A 129 -2.88 7.14 19.16
N ASP A 130 -3.50 7.66 20.22
CA ASP A 130 -4.12 9.00 20.21
C ASP A 130 -3.07 10.09 19.92
N GLY A 131 -1.88 9.97 20.50
CA GLY A 131 -0.77 10.88 20.22
C GLY A 131 -0.30 10.84 18.76
N ILE A 132 -0.21 9.66 18.15
CA ILE A 132 0.14 9.50 16.73
C ILE A 132 -0.98 10.03 15.84
N ALA A 133 -2.24 9.75 16.17
CA ALA A 133 -3.40 10.24 15.42
C ALA A 133 -3.49 11.77 15.44
N GLU A 134 -3.20 12.41 16.57
CA GLU A 134 -3.17 13.87 16.69
C GLU A 134 -1.98 14.49 15.92
N ALA A 135 -0.82 13.83 15.92
CA ALA A 135 0.32 14.26 15.10
C ALA A 135 -0.01 14.18 13.59
N VAL A 136 -0.68 13.12 13.15
CA VAL A 136 -1.17 12.96 11.78
C VAL A 136 -2.22 14.02 11.44
N ARG A 137 -3.17 14.30 12.33
CA ARG A 137 -4.18 15.36 12.16
C ARG A 137 -3.53 16.72 11.94
N LYS A 138 -2.52 17.08 12.75
CA LYS A 138 -1.76 18.35 12.63
C LYS A 138 -0.90 18.45 11.37
N ALA A 139 -0.52 17.32 10.78
CA ALA A 139 0.27 17.32 9.54
C ALA A 139 -0.61 17.45 8.29
N ILE A 140 -1.91 17.20 8.39
CA ILE A 140 -2.87 17.21 7.27
C ILE A 140 -3.78 18.45 7.28
N GLY A 141 -4.04 19.04 8.46
CA GLY A 141 -4.83 20.27 8.62
C GLY A 141 -3.96 21.51 8.80
#